data_AF-A0A928DBH8-F1
#
_entry.id   AF-A0A928DBH8-F1
#
_cell.length_a   1.000
_cell.length_b   1.000
_cell.length_c   1.000
_cell.angle_alpha   90.00
_cell.angle_beta   90.00
_cell.angle_gamma   90.00
#
_symmetry.space_group_name_H-M   'P 1'
#
loop_
_entity.id
_entity.type
_entity.pdbx_description
1 polymer ?
#
loop_
_entity_poly.entity_id
_entity_poly.type
_entity_poly.pdbx_seq_one_letter_code
_entity_poly.pdbx_strand_id
1 'polypeptide(L)'
;MKHLFFCILLITAVFCQAEMILVESGKSNSVIVSGTKPTKSAQLGALELQHHIMRMTGVKIPISARAEKDKINIYVGGDNSGLKDETARIKFGPKSIRLTGNDSPEFGKVDYDDYKTFPSYRYQFNGSLWAVYEFLEKYCGIRFYGIGDDFVTYRPQKTLRVAEKDWQHTPKMDLFRDIFLHTDSHSKRDVALWRLRWRLAEFTPPANHNMYSMYFR
;
A
#
# COMPACT_ATOMS: atom_id res chain seq x y z
N MET A 1 42.09 33.69 34.43
CA MET A 1 41.16 33.78 33.28
C MET A 1 40.24 32.57 33.37
N LYS A 2 39.01 32.75 33.86
CA LYS A 2 38.05 31.66 34.06
C LYS A 2 37.28 31.45 32.75
N HIS A 3 37.50 30.31 32.10
CA HIS A 3 36.80 29.95 30.87
C HIS A 3 35.33 29.71 31.17
N LEU A 4 34.48 30.60 30.67
CA LEU A 4 33.03 30.54 30.74
C LEU A 4 32.55 29.47 29.75
N PHE A 5 32.12 28.31 30.25
CA PHE A 5 31.51 27.25 29.45
C PHE A 5 30.12 27.72 28.97
N PHE A 6 30.00 28.06 27.70
CA PHE A 6 28.74 28.42 27.05
C PHE A 6 28.00 27.12 26.69
N CYS A 7 27.10 26.65 27.56
CA CYS A 7 26.18 25.56 27.25
C CYS A 7 25.10 26.05 26.29
N ILE A 8 25.24 25.72 25.00
CA ILE A 8 24.18 25.92 24.00
C ILE A 8 23.08 24.90 24.30
N LEU A 9 21.98 25.39 24.90
CA LEU A 9 20.76 24.61 25.09
C LEU A 9 20.10 24.44 23.71
N LEU A 10 20.34 23.30 23.06
CA LEU A 10 19.59 22.90 21.87
C LEU A 10 18.14 22.63 22.29
N ILE A 11 17.26 23.61 22.09
CA ILE A 11 15.81 23.42 22.16
C ILE A 11 15.45 22.50 21.00
N THR A 12 15.32 21.21 21.28
CA THR A 12 14.74 20.26 20.34
C THR A 12 13.26 20.60 20.22
N ALA A 13 12.88 21.23 19.10
CA ALA A 13 11.47 21.40 18.77
C ALA A 13 10.87 20.00 18.64
N VAL A 14 10.07 19.59 19.63
CA VAL A 14 9.24 18.40 19.54
C VAL A 14 8.19 18.70 18.48
N PHE A 15 8.44 18.25 17.25
CA PHE A 15 7.41 18.23 16.21
C PHE A 15 6.34 17.23 16.66
N CYS A 16 5.27 17.74 17.25
CA CYS A 16 4.05 16.97 17.49
C CYS A 16 3.39 16.74 16.12
N GLN A 17 3.71 15.60 15.50
CA GLN A 17 3.05 15.19 14.26
C GLN A 17 1.63 14.74 14.61
N ALA A 18 0.62 15.27 13.90
CA ALA A 18 -0.76 14.83 14.10
C ALA A 18 -0.86 13.31 13.87
N GLU A 19 -1.66 12.63 14.66
CA GLU A 19 -1.86 11.18 14.57
C GLU A 19 -3.33 10.84 14.36
N MET A 20 -3.58 9.82 13.53
CA MET A 20 -4.87 9.16 13.43
C MET A 20 -4.85 7.81 14.13
N ILE A 21 -5.86 7.54 14.95
CA ILE A 21 -6.04 6.26 15.64
C ILE A 21 -7.00 5.40 14.82
N LEU A 22 -6.47 4.46 14.04
CA LEU A 22 -7.29 3.62 13.16
C LEU A 22 -7.97 2.48 13.91
N VAL A 23 -7.27 1.92 14.89
CA VAL A 23 -7.77 0.89 15.80
C VAL A 23 -7.42 1.33 17.21
N GLU A 24 -8.36 1.20 18.14
CA GLU A 24 -8.17 1.58 19.53
C GLU A 24 -8.72 0.50 20.45
N SER A 25 -7.87 -0.02 21.33
CA SER A 25 -8.27 -0.98 22.36
C SER A 25 -9.08 -2.18 21.81
N GLY A 26 -8.68 -2.70 20.65
CA GLY A 26 -9.36 -3.83 20.00
C GLY A 26 -10.68 -3.48 19.28
N LYS A 27 -10.97 -2.19 19.06
CA LYS A 27 -12.11 -1.72 18.28
C LYS A 27 -11.64 -0.90 17.08
N SER A 28 -12.33 -1.04 15.95
CA SER A 28 -12.02 -0.24 14.77
C SER A 28 -12.60 1.17 14.91
N ASN A 29 -11.75 2.18 14.77
CA ASN A 29 -12.10 3.60 14.67
C ASN A 29 -12.15 4.08 13.22
N SER A 30 -11.95 3.19 12.26
CA SER A 30 -11.87 3.46 10.83
C SER A 30 -12.79 2.57 10.01
N VAL A 31 -12.96 2.92 8.75
CA VAL A 31 -13.63 2.10 7.72
C VAL A 31 -12.82 2.22 6.43
N ILE A 32 -12.65 1.12 5.72
CA ILE A 32 -12.05 1.11 4.39
C ILE A 32 -13.15 1.40 3.37
N VAL A 33 -12.98 2.44 2.56
CA VAL A 33 -13.97 2.89 1.58
C VAL A 33 -13.46 2.63 0.17
N SER A 34 -14.09 1.71 -0.56
CA SER A 34 -13.68 1.35 -1.93
C SER A 34 -14.64 1.83 -3.02
N GLY A 35 -15.70 2.54 -2.66
CA GLY A 35 -16.71 2.99 -3.62
C GLY A 35 -17.60 1.84 -4.14
N THR A 36 -18.47 2.16 -5.09
CA THR A 36 -19.47 1.20 -5.62
C THR A 36 -18.98 0.35 -6.79
N LYS A 37 -17.95 0.81 -7.51
CA LYS A 37 -17.36 0.10 -8.64
C LYS A 37 -15.82 0.22 -8.63
N PRO A 38 -15.13 -0.28 -7.59
CA PRO A 38 -13.68 -0.24 -7.52
C PRO A 38 -13.01 -1.06 -8.63
N THR A 39 -11.84 -0.63 -9.07
CA THR A 39 -10.92 -1.45 -9.87
C THR A 39 -10.46 -2.67 -9.09
N LYS A 40 -9.93 -3.69 -9.77
CA LYS A 40 -9.31 -4.85 -9.11
C LYS A 40 -8.13 -4.45 -8.22
N SER A 41 -7.33 -3.46 -8.65
CA SER A 41 -6.27 -2.83 -7.85
C SER A 41 -6.82 -2.30 -6.51
N ALA A 42 -7.87 -1.48 -6.56
CA ALA A 42 -8.48 -0.93 -5.35
C ALA A 42 -9.15 -2.00 -4.46
N GLN A 43 -9.80 -3.01 -5.05
CA GLN A 43 -10.40 -4.12 -4.30
C GLN A 43 -9.35 -4.94 -3.57
N LEU A 44 -8.29 -5.37 -4.27
CA LEU A 44 -7.20 -6.12 -3.64
C LEU A 44 -6.49 -5.26 -2.60
N GLY A 45 -6.30 -3.96 -2.84
CA GLY A 45 -5.73 -3.04 -1.87
C GLY A 45 -6.57 -2.96 -0.59
N ALA A 46 -7.89 -2.88 -0.69
CA ALA A 46 -8.77 -2.89 0.47
C ALA A 46 -8.68 -4.21 1.25
N LEU A 47 -8.59 -5.34 0.55
CA LEU A 47 -8.46 -6.67 1.15
C LEU A 47 -7.10 -6.86 1.84
N GLU A 48 -5.98 -6.52 1.20
CA GLU A 48 -4.64 -6.56 1.81
C GLU A 48 -4.57 -5.63 3.03
N LEU A 49 -5.11 -4.41 2.94
CA LEU A 49 -5.16 -3.48 4.07
C LEU A 49 -5.92 -4.06 5.26
N GLN A 50 -7.12 -4.60 5.02
CA GLN A 50 -7.92 -5.25 6.06
C GLN A 50 -7.19 -6.46 6.66
N HIS A 51 -6.64 -7.34 5.81
CA HIS A 51 -5.96 -8.56 6.21
C HIS A 51 -4.77 -8.25 7.12
N HIS A 52 -3.91 -7.32 6.71
CA HIS A 52 -2.69 -7.00 7.46
C HIS A 52 -2.98 -6.23 8.75
N ILE A 53 -3.97 -5.34 8.77
CA ILE A 53 -4.40 -4.69 10.01
C ILE A 53 -5.05 -5.72 10.96
N MET A 54 -5.85 -6.66 10.45
CA MET A 54 -6.39 -7.76 11.25
C MET A 54 -5.27 -8.60 11.86
N ARG A 55 -4.24 -8.96 11.09
CA ARG A 55 -3.09 -9.73 11.59
C ARG A 55 -2.30 -8.98 12.68
N MET A 56 -2.11 -7.68 12.53
CA MET A 56 -1.34 -6.91 13.49
C MET A 56 -2.14 -6.51 14.74
N THR A 57 -3.45 -6.34 14.64
CA THR A 57 -4.29 -5.80 15.73
C THR A 57 -5.30 -6.78 16.31
N GLY A 58 -5.61 -7.87 15.61
CA GLY A 58 -6.75 -8.73 15.91
C GLY A 58 -8.11 -8.13 15.53
N VAL A 59 -8.14 -6.96 14.86
CA VAL A 59 -9.36 -6.24 14.51
C VAL A 59 -9.56 -6.20 13.00
N LYS A 60 -10.68 -6.75 12.53
CA LYS A 60 -11.10 -6.67 11.13
C LYS A 60 -11.81 -5.34 10.89
N ILE A 61 -11.13 -4.40 10.25
CA ILE A 61 -11.72 -3.12 9.83
C ILE A 61 -12.78 -3.38 8.76
N PRO A 62 -14.00 -2.82 8.85
CA PRO A 62 -15.02 -3.00 7.81
C PRO A 62 -14.59 -2.39 6.47
N ILE A 63 -14.95 -3.05 5.38
CA ILE A 63 -14.87 -2.50 4.01
C ILE A 63 -16.28 -2.10 3.60
N SER A 64 -16.46 -0.86 3.18
CA SER A 64 -17.75 -0.27 2.79
C SER A 64 -17.65 0.41 1.43
N ALA A 65 -18.77 0.44 0.71
CA ALA A 65 -18.87 1.23 -0.53
C ALA A 65 -18.98 2.73 -0.26
N ARG A 66 -19.32 3.14 0.97
CA ARG A 66 -19.60 4.54 1.33
C ARG A 66 -18.87 4.92 2.61
N ALA A 67 -18.57 6.21 2.72
CA ALA A 67 -17.96 6.79 3.91
C ALA A 67 -18.93 6.77 5.11
N GLU A 68 -18.36 6.70 6.31
CA GLU A 68 -19.06 6.79 7.58
C GLU A 68 -18.65 8.07 8.32
N LYS A 69 -19.63 8.82 8.82
CA LYS A 69 -19.41 10.16 9.42
C LYS A 69 -18.58 10.11 10.71
N ASP A 70 -18.75 9.04 11.50
CA ASP A 70 -18.17 8.91 12.84
C ASP A 70 -16.89 8.07 12.87
N LYS A 71 -16.37 7.69 11.69
CA LYS A 71 -15.14 6.92 11.53
C LYS A 71 -14.10 7.71 10.75
N ILE A 72 -12.85 7.28 10.87
CA ILE A 72 -11.80 7.66 9.93
C ILE A 72 -12.02 6.87 8.63
N ASN A 73 -12.19 7.59 7.53
CA ASN A 73 -12.45 6.97 6.23
C ASN A 73 -11.13 6.74 5.47
N ILE A 74 -10.75 5.49 5.27
CA ILE A 74 -9.59 5.10 4.49
C ILE A 74 -10.06 4.77 3.08
N TYR A 75 -10.02 5.76 2.19
CA TYR A 75 -10.40 5.59 0.79
C TYR A 75 -9.31 4.81 0.05
N VAL A 76 -9.70 3.74 -0.64
CA VAL A 76 -8.81 2.95 -1.49
C VAL A 76 -9.33 3.04 -2.93
N GLY A 77 -8.54 3.64 -3.82
CA GLY A 77 -8.97 4.02 -5.17
C GLY A 77 -9.90 5.24 -5.21
N GLY A 78 -10.57 5.45 -6.35
CA GLY A 78 -11.48 6.56 -6.57
C GLY A 78 -10.89 7.66 -7.47
N ASP A 79 -10.92 8.92 -7.00
CA ASP A 79 -10.44 10.06 -7.80
C ASP A 79 -8.91 10.06 -7.95
N ASN A 80 -8.49 9.70 -9.15
CA ASN A 80 -7.10 9.60 -9.57
C ASN A 80 -6.71 10.75 -10.52
N SER A 81 -7.48 11.85 -10.53
CA SER A 81 -7.22 13.00 -11.41
C SER A 81 -5.78 13.51 -11.25
N GLY A 82 -5.09 13.63 -12.38
CA GLY A 82 -3.71 14.10 -12.45
C GLY A 82 -2.64 13.05 -12.12
N LEU A 83 -3.01 11.81 -11.76
CA LEU A 83 -2.07 10.71 -11.56
C LEU A 83 -1.84 9.99 -12.91
N LYS A 84 -0.57 9.74 -13.25
CA LYS A 84 -0.14 9.09 -14.49
C LYS A 84 0.77 7.90 -14.17
N ASP A 85 1.03 7.06 -15.17
CA ASP A 85 1.97 5.93 -15.07
C ASP A 85 1.68 5.07 -13.83
N GLU A 86 2.70 4.68 -13.07
CA GLU A 86 2.52 3.93 -11.83
C GLU A 86 2.41 4.80 -10.57
N THR A 87 1.92 6.03 -10.71
CA THR A 87 1.87 6.95 -9.57
C THR A 87 0.95 6.42 -8.47
N ALA A 88 1.48 6.38 -7.25
CA ALA A 88 0.78 6.07 -6.02
C ALA A 88 0.83 7.27 -5.06
N ARG A 89 -0.25 7.48 -4.30
CA ARG A 89 -0.42 8.64 -3.43
C ARG A 89 -1.17 8.28 -2.14
N ILE A 90 -0.61 8.76 -1.02
CA ILE A 90 -1.19 8.73 0.32
C ILE A 90 -1.45 10.19 0.71
N LYS A 91 -2.71 10.53 0.96
CA LYS A 91 -3.14 11.89 1.28
C LYS A 91 -3.96 11.88 2.57
N PHE A 92 -3.50 12.60 3.59
CA PHE A 92 -4.22 12.78 4.84
C PHE A 92 -5.15 14.00 4.75
N GLY A 93 -6.26 13.93 5.47
CA GLY A 93 -7.22 15.01 5.62
C GLY A 93 -8.10 14.79 6.85
N PRO A 94 -9.01 15.72 7.17
CA PRO A 94 -9.84 15.60 8.37
C PRO A 94 -10.64 14.29 8.39
N LYS A 95 -10.34 13.40 9.36
CA LYS A 95 -10.92 12.04 9.47
C LYS A 95 -10.86 11.23 8.16
N SER A 96 -9.83 11.44 7.34
CA SER A 96 -9.70 10.73 6.07
C SER A 96 -8.26 10.42 5.70
N ILE A 97 -8.04 9.24 5.15
CA ILE A 97 -6.79 8.86 4.48
C ILE A 97 -7.17 8.41 3.06
N ARG A 98 -6.53 8.95 2.04
CA ARG A 98 -6.74 8.58 0.64
C ARG A 98 -5.53 7.82 0.13
N LEU A 99 -5.73 6.54 -0.18
CA LEU A 99 -4.78 5.63 -0.80
C LEU A 99 -5.19 5.48 -2.27
N THR A 100 -4.63 6.34 -3.12
CA THR A 100 -5.06 6.53 -4.52
C THR A 100 -3.88 6.38 -5.45
N GLY A 101 -4.11 6.00 -6.69
CA GLY A 101 -3.06 5.90 -7.70
C GLY A 101 -3.65 5.67 -9.08
N ASN A 102 -2.83 5.83 -10.12
CA ASN A 102 -3.29 5.51 -11.46
C ASN A 102 -3.52 3.99 -11.56
N ASP A 103 -4.78 3.60 -11.70
CA ASP A 103 -5.18 2.20 -11.84
C ASP A 103 -5.64 1.96 -13.27
N SER A 104 -5.22 0.84 -13.86
CA SER A 104 -5.85 0.35 -15.07
C SER A 104 -7.35 0.08 -14.85
N PRO A 105 -8.20 0.25 -15.87
CA PRO A 105 -9.65 0.04 -15.79
C PRO A 105 -10.02 -1.45 -15.77
N GLU A 106 -9.37 -2.25 -14.91
CA GLU A 106 -9.70 -3.65 -14.67
C GLU A 106 -10.78 -3.74 -13.60
N PHE A 107 -11.96 -4.26 -13.97
CA PHE A 107 -13.10 -4.43 -13.09
C PHE A 107 -13.45 -5.92 -12.92
N GLY A 108 -14.46 -6.20 -12.09
CA GLY A 108 -14.86 -7.56 -11.70
C GLY A 108 -14.53 -7.82 -10.24
N LYS A 109 -15.10 -8.90 -9.67
CA LYS A 109 -14.92 -9.22 -8.26
C LYS A 109 -13.52 -9.79 -8.02
N VAL A 110 -12.82 -9.24 -7.03
CA VAL A 110 -11.63 -9.87 -6.46
C VAL A 110 -12.06 -10.79 -5.32
N ASP A 111 -11.67 -12.06 -5.42
CA ASP A 111 -11.76 -13.04 -4.35
C ASP A 111 -10.36 -13.20 -3.76
N TYR A 112 -10.22 -12.92 -2.46
CA TYR A 112 -8.92 -12.92 -1.79
C TYR A 112 -8.25 -14.29 -1.78
N ASP A 113 -9.00 -15.38 -1.96
CA ASP A 113 -8.50 -16.74 -1.97
C ASP A 113 -8.23 -17.29 -3.38
N ASP A 114 -8.77 -16.65 -4.43
CA ASP A 114 -8.54 -17.02 -5.83
C ASP A 114 -7.65 -16.02 -6.55
N TYR A 115 -6.38 -16.41 -6.69
CA TYR A 115 -5.34 -15.61 -7.35
C TYR A 115 -5.66 -15.22 -8.80
N LYS A 116 -6.53 -15.96 -9.49
CA LYS A 116 -6.94 -15.65 -10.87
C LYS A 116 -7.78 -14.37 -10.95
N THR A 117 -8.36 -13.96 -9.82
CA THR A 117 -9.18 -12.75 -9.74
C THR A 117 -8.35 -11.50 -9.48
N PHE A 118 -7.10 -11.63 -9.03
CA PHE A 118 -6.21 -10.51 -8.72
C PHE A 118 -5.92 -9.64 -9.96
N PRO A 119 -5.62 -8.36 -9.77
CA PRO A 119 -5.09 -7.55 -10.86
C PRO A 119 -3.76 -8.12 -11.35
N SER A 120 -3.49 -7.97 -12.65
CA SER A 120 -2.21 -8.39 -13.22
C SER A 120 -1.10 -7.43 -12.79
N TYR A 121 0.10 -7.95 -12.50
CA TYR A 121 1.30 -7.13 -12.37
C TYR A 121 1.90 -6.76 -13.75
N ARG A 122 1.48 -7.46 -14.80
CA ARG A 122 1.90 -7.23 -16.18
C ARG A 122 0.89 -6.37 -16.92
N TYR A 123 1.39 -5.39 -17.68
CA TYR A 123 0.67 -4.50 -18.58
C TYR A 123 -0.46 -3.71 -17.92
N GLN A 124 -0.45 -3.58 -16.60
CA GLN A 124 -1.48 -2.89 -15.84
C GLN A 124 -0.86 -1.97 -14.80
N PHE A 125 -1.51 -0.83 -14.56
CA PHE A 125 -1.17 0.05 -13.46
C PHE A 125 -1.99 -0.32 -12.22
N ASN A 126 -1.29 -0.45 -11.09
CA ASN A 126 -1.84 -0.86 -9.80
C ASN A 126 -1.61 0.22 -8.73
N GLY A 127 -1.72 1.51 -9.10
CA GLY A 127 -1.31 2.62 -8.26
C GLY A 127 -2.01 2.68 -6.89
N SER A 128 -3.31 2.33 -6.82
CA SER A 128 -4.02 2.29 -5.53
C SER A 128 -3.51 1.17 -4.63
N LEU A 129 -3.25 -0.01 -5.21
CA LEU A 129 -2.63 -1.13 -4.49
C LEU A 129 -1.20 -0.78 -4.02
N TRP A 130 -0.42 -0.08 -4.84
CA TRP A 130 0.89 0.45 -4.46
C TRP A 130 0.78 1.43 -3.29
N ALA A 131 -0.19 2.35 -3.30
CA ALA A 131 -0.43 3.27 -2.19
C ALA A 131 -0.80 2.53 -0.89
N VAL A 132 -1.53 1.42 -0.98
CA VAL A 132 -1.82 0.56 0.18
C VAL A 132 -0.57 -0.09 0.73
N TYR A 133 0.28 -0.70 -0.10
CA TYR A 133 1.51 -1.32 0.40
C TYR A 133 2.45 -0.28 1.02
N GLU A 134 2.54 0.91 0.42
CA GLU A 134 3.31 2.03 0.98
C GLU A 134 2.75 2.48 2.33
N PHE A 135 1.43 2.49 2.47
CA PHE A 135 0.77 2.80 3.73
C PHE A 135 1.08 1.76 4.82
N LEU A 136 0.95 0.48 4.49
CA LEU A 136 1.26 -0.63 5.39
C LEU A 136 2.74 -0.59 5.83
N GLU A 137 3.66 -0.33 4.91
CA GLU A 137 5.08 -0.31 5.24
C GLU A 137 5.50 0.96 5.99
N LYS A 138 5.17 2.15 5.48
CA LYS A 138 5.67 3.40 6.05
C LYS A 138 4.93 3.84 7.32
N TYR A 139 3.65 3.49 7.44
CA TYR A 139 2.79 4.01 8.51
C TYR A 139 2.34 2.94 9.50
N CYS A 140 2.17 1.69 9.06
CA CYS A 140 1.78 0.58 9.95
C CYS A 140 2.97 -0.27 10.44
N GLY A 141 4.15 -0.11 9.82
CA GLY A 141 5.36 -0.83 10.22
C GLY A 141 5.40 -2.30 9.76
N ILE A 142 4.67 -2.63 8.69
CA ILE A 142 4.68 -3.96 8.09
C ILE A 142 5.86 -4.11 7.14
N ARG A 143 6.44 -5.30 6.99
CA ARG A 143 7.50 -5.57 6.01
C ARG A 143 7.22 -6.87 5.28
N PHE A 144 7.42 -6.87 3.97
CA PHE A 144 7.23 -8.02 3.09
C PHE A 144 8.58 -8.59 2.65
N TYR A 145 9.03 -9.69 3.25
CA TYR A 145 10.36 -10.26 2.96
C TYR A 145 10.35 -11.48 2.04
N GLY A 146 9.18 -12.02 1.67
CA GLY A 146 9.12 -13.24 0.88
C GLY A 146 7.71 -13.67 0.50
N ILE A 147 7.59 -14.94 0.10
CA ILE A 147 6.36 -15.52 -0.44
C ILE A 147 5.49 -16.05 0.68
N GLY A 148 4.28 -15.51 0.80
CA GLY A 148 3.31 -15.92 1.80
C GLY A 148 3.41 -15.13 3.10
N ASP A 149 2.47 -15.41 3.99
CA ASP A 149 2.21 -14.62 5.18
C ASP A 149 3.21 -14.85 6.32
N ASP A 150 3.97 -15.95 6.27
CA ASP A 150 5.04 -16.28 7.22
C ASP A 150 6.28 -15.40 7.02
N PHE A 151 6.43 -14.79 5.84
CA PHE A 151 7.52 -13.87 5.52
C PHE A 151 7.11 -12.40 5.65
N VAL A 152 6.00 -12.13 6.34
CA VAL A 152 5.53 -10.79 6.66
C VAL A 152 5.81 -10.50 8.13
N THR A 153 6.55 -9.43 8.43
CA THR A 153 6.81 -9.01 9.80
C THR A 153 6.02 -7.76 10.16
N TYR A 154 5.59 -7.70 11.43
CA TYR A 154 4.89 -6.58 12.02
C TYR A 154 5.02 -6.67 13.54
N ARG A 155 4.72 -5.57 14.24
CA ARG A 155 4.61 -5.56 15.70
C ARG A 155 3.13 -5.70 16.09
N PRO A 156 2.73 -6.79 16.78
CA PRO A 156 1.37 -6.91 17.29
C PRO A 156 1.02 -5.77 18.24
N GLN A 157 -0.15 -5.16 18.07
CA GLN A 157 -0.59 -4.02 18.88
C GLN A 157 -2.13 -3.90 18.91
N LYS A 158 -2.73 -3.64 20.08
CA LYS A 158 -4.19 -3.46 20.20
C LYS A 158 -4.71 -2.10 19.74
N THR A 159 -3.81 -1.14 19.59
CA THR A 159 -4.09 0.23 19.16
C THR A 159 -3.12 0.57 18.04
N LEU A 160 -3.64 0.90 16.87
CA LEU A 160 -2.87 1.28 15.69
C LEU A 160 -2.98 2.79 15.48
N ARG A 161 -1.84 3.47 15.62
CA ARG A 161 -1.66 4.91 15.39
C ARG A 161 -0.84 5.12 14.14
N VAL A 162 -1.25 6.06 13.31
CA VAL A 162 -0.49 6.46 12.13
C VAL A 162 -0.23 7.95 12.17
N ALA A 163 1.02 8.33 11.95
CA ALA A 163 1.43 9.73 11.95
C ALA A 163 1.12 10.34 10.58
N GLU A 164 0.41 11.47 10.57
CA GLU A 164 -0.06 12.12 9.36
C GLU A 164 1.11 12.71 8.57
N LYS A 165 1.32 12.19 7.35
CA LYS A 165 2.34 12.68 6.43
C LYS A 165 1.95 12.32 5.02
N ASP A 166 1.67 13.30 4.17
CA ASP A 166 1.39 13.05 2.76
C ASP A 166 2.60 12.38 2.08
N TRP A 167 2.32 11.50 1.11
CA TRP A 167 3.33 10.81 0.33
C TRP A 167 2.84 10.59 -1.10
N GLN A 168 3.73 10.75 -2.07
CA GLN A 168 3.46 10.43 -3.47
C GLN A 168 4.75 9.95 -4.11
N HIS A 169 4.65 8.94 -4.97
CA HIS A 169 5.77 8.45 -5.73
C HIS A 169 5.33 7.89 -7.08
N THR A 170 6.20 8.07 -8.06
CA THR A 170 6.13 7.43 -9.37
C THR A 170 7.47 6.73 -9.56
N PRO A 171 7.49 5.40 -9.75
CA PRO A 171 8.70 4.67 -10.11
C PRO A 171 9.36 5.29 -11.34
N LYS A 172 10.69 5.31 -11.37
CA LYS A 172 11.49 5.84 -12.51
C LYS A 172 11.88 4.77 -13.51
N MET A 173 11.57 3.50 -13.23
CA MET A 173 11.87 2.40 -14.13
C MET A 173 10.62 2.06 -14.91
N ASP A 174 10.67 2.37 -16.21
CA ASP A 174 9.49 2.40 -17.08
C ASP A 174 9.20 1.06 -17.76
N LEU A 175 10.17 0.13 -17.75
CA LEU A 175 10.12 -1.10 -18.55
C LEU A 175 9.58 -2.29 -17.74
N PHE A 176 10.33 -2.75 -16.74
CA PHE A 176 9.89 -3.81 -15.83
C PHE A 176 10.65 -3.76 -14.49
N ARG A 177 9.97 -4.11 -13.42
CA ARG A 177 10.50 -4.58 -12.13
C ARG A 177 10.06 -6.03 -11.99
N ASP A 178 10.89 -6.99 -12.34
CA ASP A 178 10.57 -8.42 -12.18
C ASP A 178 11.77 -9.18 -11.62
N ILE A 179 11.50 -10.30 -10.96
CA ILE A 179 12.51 -11.16 -10.35
C ILE A 179 12.24 -12.59 -10.81
N PHE A 180 13.26 -13.21 -11.38
CA PHE A 180 13.22 -14.64 -11.66
C PHE A 180 13.53 -15.44 -10.40
N LEU A 181 12.55 -16.23 -9.95
CA LEU A 181 12.69 -17.11 -8.79
C LEU A 181 11.93 -18.42 -9.05
N HIS A 182 12.49 -19.55 -8.61
CA HIS A 182 11.78 -20.82 -8.59
C HIS A 182 10.69 -20.81 -7.51
N THR A 183 9.45 -21.02 -7.92
CA THR A 183 8.26 -20.85 -7.05
C THR A 183 7.41 -22.12 -6.94
N ASP A 184 7.91 -23.25 -7.46
CA ASP A 184 7.16 -24.51 -7.58
C ASP A 184 6.72 -25.08 -6.22
N SER A 185 7.44 -24.75 -5.15
CA SER A 185 7.13 -25.16 -3.78
C SER A 185 6.08 -24.29 -3.07
N HIS A 186 5.61 -23.21 -3.70
CA HIS A 186 4.70 -22.24 -3.07
C HIS A 186 3.30 -22.29 -3.70
N SER A 187 2.29 -21.87 -2.94
CA SER A 187 0.94 -21.74 -3.48
C SER A 187 0.90 -20.67 -4.57
N LYS A 188 0.12 -20.89 -5.63
CA LYS A 188 -0.02 -19.92 -6.73
C LYS A 188 -0.54 -18.57 -6.24
N ARG A 189 -1.37 -18.59 -5.20
CA ARG A 189 -1.91 -17.41 -4.53
C ARG A 189 -0.82 -16.60 -3.84
N ASP A 190 0.02 -17.23 -3.04
CA ASP A 190 1.07 -16.53 -2.31
C ASP A 190 2.13 -15.98 -3.26
N VAL A 191 2.41 -16.72 -4.35
CA VAL A 191 3.29 -16.23 -5.43
C VAL A 191 2.69 -14.99 -6.09
N ALA A 192 1.39 -14.99 -6.40
CA ALA A 192 0.72 -13.83 -6.98
C ALA A 192 0.73 -12.61 -6.03
N LEU A 193 0.43 -12.82 -4.74
CA LEU A 193 0.52 -11.77 -3.73
C LEU A 193 1.94 -11.26 -3.55
N TRP A 194 2.93 -12.14 -3.52
CA TRP A 194 4.34 -11.75 -3.39
C TRP A 194 4.79 -10.81 -4.49
N ARG A 195 4.49 -11.14 -5.76
CA ARG A 195 4.80 -10.26 -6.90
C ARG A 195 4.20 -8.86 -6.72
N LEU A 196 2.97 -8.79 -6.24
CA LEU A 196 2.30 -7.52 -5.98
C LEU A 196 2.87 -6.82 -4.73
N ARG A 197 3.08 -7.51 -3.60
CA ARG A 197 3.66 -6.93 -2.37
C ARG A 197 5.04 -6.30 -2.63
N TRP A 198 5.82 -6.92 -3.52
CA TRP A 198 7.12 -6.41 -3.96
C TRP A 198 7.06 -5.40 -5.09
N ARG A 199 5.86 -5.01 -5.50
CA ARG A 199 5.60 -4.00 -6.54
C ARG A 199 6.27 -4.33 -7.87
N LEU A 200 6.31 -5.62 -8.18
CA LEU A 200 6.74 -6.08 -9.49
C LEU A 200 5.77 -5.54 -10.53
N ALA A 201 6.31 -5.16 -11.67
CA ALA A 201 5.56 -4.62 -12.79
C ALA A 201 6.27 -4.94 -14.10
N GLU A 202 5.54 -5.21 -15.17
CA GLU A 202 6.12 -5.48 -16.49
C GLU A 202 5.27 -4.78 -17.55
N PHE A 203 5.83 -3.79 -18.25
CA PHE A 203 5.09 -3.00 -19.26
C PHE A 203 5.45 -3.36 -20.69
N THR A 204 6.49 -4.17 -20.88
CA THR A 204 6.92 -4.65 -22.19
C THR A 204 6.92 -6.17 -22.23
N PRO A 205 6.71 -6.78 -23.42
CA PRO A 205 6.80 -8.22 -23.56
C PRO A 205 8.17 -8.77 -23.15
N PRO A 206 8.22 -9.96 -22.52
CA PRO A 206 9.48 -10.57 -22.15
C PRO A 206 10.26 -10.91 -23.43
N ALA A 207 11.44 -10.32 -23.57
CA ALA A 207 12.37 -10.67 -24.64
C ALA A 207 13.19 -11.88 -24.19
N ASN A 208 12.91 -13.04 -24.74
CA ASN A 208 13.60 -14.29 -24.41
C ASN A 208 15.01 -14.40 -24.99
N HIS A 209 15.40 -13.58 -25.99
CA HIS A 209 16.73 -13.71 -26.62
C HIS A 209 17.49 -12.44 -27.03
N ASN A 210 16.98 -11.21 -26.85
CA ASN A 210 17.80 -10.02 -27.09
C ASN A 210 17.18 -8.74 -26.50
N MET A 211 17.87 -8.06 -25.56
CA MET A 211 17.47 -6.71 -25.10
C MET A 211 17.99 -5.59 -26.02
N TYR A 212 18.94 -5.88 -26.92
CA TYR A 212 19.53 -4.91 -27.86
C TYR A 212 18.55 -4.40 -28.94
N SER A 213 17.36 -4.99 -29.07
CA SER A 213 16.32 -4.53 -30.01
C SER A 213 15.25 -3.63 -29.39
N MET A 214 15.31 -3.35 -28.08
CA MET A 214 14.48 -2.30 -27.47
C MET A 214 15.14 -0.95 -27.76
N TYR A 215 14.82 -0.37 -28.91
CA TYR A 215 15.25 0.98 -29.26
C TYR A 215 14.43 2.00 -28.46
N PHE A 216 15.07 2.73 -27.57
CA PHE A 216 14.52 3.94 -26.97
C PHE A 216 14.50 5.03 -28.06
N ARG A 217 13.31 5.50 -28.44
CA ARG A 217 13.14 6.70 -29.27
C ARG A 217 12.74 7.87 -28.39
#